data_AF-A0A059ZVF9-F1
#
_entry.id   AF-A0A059ZVF9-F1
#
_cell.length_a   1.000
_cell.length_b   1.000
_cell.length_c   1.000
_cell.angle_alpha   90.00
_cell.angle_beta   90.00
_cell.angle_gamma   90.00
#
_symmetry.space_group_name_H-M   'P 1'
#
loop_
_entity.id
_entity.type
_entity.pdbx_description
1 polymer ?
#
loop_
_entity_poly.entity_id
_entity_poly.type
_entity_poly.pdbx_seq_one_letter_code
_entity_poly.pdbx_strand_id
1 'polypeptide(L)'
;MDARPQNANTSLSEPSGQARVGEMIDCRDLDVDLAQIGSLEKVLDGWDETQKRTVNALLNAWEDVYREAFRRLIRSLRENPETLVVLRGAAQDPYLYAVLRSLGLVKASLQERIESALDGVRPSLEGHGGNVELVEVRPPDTVVLRLLGSCHGCPSSSLTLSEGVERAIREACPEIVHIETANQNITKTAEPSSGIQYISPFAITGRHRWVSLFPLSDLPVRQTISREFGRESLIFWRNKQDVVRCYRNACGHLGLPLDGGDVNRDGVLTCPAHGFRFHLDSGECLTVPEIQLDVRAVRVLNGMVQVRKED
;
A
#
# COMPACT_ATOMS: atom_id res chain seq x y z
N MET A 1 -80.32 -31.39 0.25
CA MET A 1 -79.13 -31.26 -0.62
C MET A 1 -78.77 -29.79 -0.63
N ASP A 2 -78.07 -29.33 0.41
CA ASP A 2 -76.59 -29.30 0.51
C ASP A 2 -76.05 -28.07 -0.25
N ALA A 3 -75.13 -27.26 0.22
CA ALA A 3 -74.42 -27.10 1.49
C ALA A 3 -73.78 -25.69 1.44
N ARG A 4 -73.28 -25.19 2.58
CA ARG A 4 -72.35 -24.04 2.63
C ARG A 4 -71.10 -24.27 1.75
N PRO A 5 -70.45 -23.18 1.30
CA PRO A 5 -68.98 -23.10 1.34
C PRO A 5 -68.56 -21.83 2.12
N GLN A 6 -67.73 -21.86 3.16
CA GLN A 6 -66.29 -22.17 3.28
C GLN A 6 -65.34 -21.20 2.52
N ASN A 7 -64.52 -20.52 3.32
CA ASN A 7 -63.36 -19.67 2.99
C ASN A 7 -62.35 -20.38 2.07
N ALA A 8 -61.66 -19.61 1.21
CA ALA A 8 -60.19 -19.68 1.09
C ALA A 8 -59.60 -18.58 0.18
N ASN A 9 -58.53 -17.96 0.68
CA ASN A 9 -57.40 -17.35 -0.02
C ASN A 9 -57.60 -16.10 -0.90
N THR A 10 -57.45 -14.94 -0.25
CA THR A 10 -56.93 -13.71 -0.84
C THR A 10 -55.41 -13.88 -1.11
N SER A 11 -55.04 -14.17 -2.35
CA SER A 11 -53.66 -14.02 -2.83
C SER A 11 -53.38 -12.54 -3.11
N LEU A 12 -52.70 -11.86 -2.20
CA LEU A 12 -52.10 -10.56 -2.47
C LEU A 12 -50.88 -10.78 -3.37
N SER A 13 -51.04 -10.50 -4.65
CA SER A 13 -49.93 -10.35 -5.60
C SER A 13 -49.23 -9.02 -5.33
N GLU A 14 -48.03 -9.07 -4.78
CA GLU A 14 -47.12 -7.91 -4.71
C GLU A 14 -46.65 -7.53 -6.13
N PRO A 15 -46.66 -6.24 -6.52
CA PRO A 15 -46.09 -5.84 -7.79
C PRO A 15 -44.57 -5.81 -7.69
N SER A 16 -43.93 -6.65 -8.51
CA SER A 16 -42.50 -6.69 -8.74
C SER A 16 -42.07 -5.43 -9.49
N GLY A 17 -41.59 -4.42 -8.77
CA GLY A 17 -41.01 -3.20 -9.32
C GLY A 17 -39.59 -3.03 -8.85
N GLN A 18 -38.65 -3.77 -9.44
CA GLN A 18 -37.22 -3.48 -9.31
C GLN A 18 -36.93 -2.12 -9.95
N ALA A 19 -36.90 -1.06 -9.14
CA ALA A 19 -36.28 0.19 -9.54
C ALA A 19 -34.77 -0.07 -9.73
N ARG A 20 -34.30 0.06 -10.98
CA ARG A 20 -32.88 0.06 -11.30
C ARG A 20 -32.25 1.29 -10.64
N VAL A 21 -31.49 1.08 -9.57
CA VAL A 21 -30.61 2.10 -9.00
C VAL A 21 -29.44 2.26 -9.97
N GLY A 22 -29.64 3.07 -11.01
CA GLY A 22 -28.67 3.22 -12.10
C GLY A 22 -28.95 4.41 -13.00
N GLU A 23 -29.65 5.44 -12.52
CA GLU A 23 -29.85 6.69 -13.28
C GLU A 23 -29.31 7.90 -12.50
N MET A 24 -28.32 8.55 -13.13
CA MET A 24 -27.82 9.91 -12.91
C MET A 24 -27.21 10.24 -11.55
N ILE A 25 -25.93 9.87 -11.38
CA ILE A 25 -25.01 10.71 -10.61
C ILE A 25 -24.53 11.80 -11.57
N ASP A 26 -24.93 13.05 -11.30
CA ASP A 26 -24.26 14.21 -11.85
C ASP A 26 -22.77 14.12 -11.46
N CYS A 27 -21.91 13.74 -12.41
CA CYS A 27 -20.48 13.57 -12.17
C CYS A 27 -19.88 14.96 -11.99
N ARG A 28 -20.00 15.49 -10.78
CA ARG A 28 -19.22 16.62 -10.30
C ARG A 28 -17.75 16.37 -10.63
N ASP A 29 -17.02 17.41 -11.03
CA ASP A 29 -15.61 17.29 -11.44
C ASP A 29 -14.68 17.60 -10.26
N LEU A 30 -13.92 16.59 -9.83
CA LEU A 30 -13.05 16.67 -8.66
C LEU A 30 -12.01 17.76 -8.84
N ASP A 31 -11.47 17.93 -10.04
CA ASP A 31 -10.43 18.92 -10.32
C ASP A 31 -10.99 20.34 -10.17
N VAL A 32 -12.25 20.56 -10.55
CA VAL A 32 -12.94 21.84 -10.39
C VAL A 32 -13.17 22.15 -8.91
N ASP A 33 -13.67 21.19 -8.13
CA ASP A 33 -13.90 21.37 -6.71
C ASP A 33 -12.56 21.62 -5.95
N LEU A 34 -11.50 20.87 -6.28
CA LEU A 34 -10.17 21.06 -5.69
C LEU A 34 -9.56 22.42 -6.07
N ALA A 35 -9.71 22.88 -7.30
CA ALA A 35 -9.25 24.20 -7.74
C ALA A 35 -9.99 25.33 -6.99
N GLN A 36 -11.29 25.14 -6.73
CA GLN A 36 -12.06 26.09 -5.93
C GLN A 36 -11.59 26.12 -4.48
N ILE A 37 -11.34 24.96 -3.85
CA ILE A 37 -10.77 24.87 -2.50
C ILE A 37 -9.43 25.61 -2.43
N GLY A 38 -8.50 25.32 -3.35
CA GLY A 38 -7.20 25.99 -3.38
C GLY A 38 -7.28 27.51 -3.61
N SER A 39 -8.32 27.98 -4.31
CA SER A 39 -8.57 29.42 -4.46
C SER A 39 -9.05 30.07 -3.16
N LEU A 40 -9.86 29.36 -2.36
CA LEU A 40 -10.29 29.82 -1.04
C LEU A 40 -9.14 29.80 -0.03
N GLU A 41 -8.27 28.79 -0.07
CA GLU A 41 -7.06 28.73 0.77
C GLU A 41 -6.16 29.95 0.55
N LYS A 42 -5.96 30.39 -0.69
CA LYS A 42 -5.23 31.63 -1.01
C LYS A 42 -5.87 32.89 -0.42
N VAL A 43 -7.21 32.91 -0.30
CA VAL A 43 -7.90 34.03 0.37
C VAL A 43 -7.60 34.00 1.86
N LEU A 44 -7.60 32.81 2.48
CA LEU A 44 -7.27 32.64 3.89
C LEU A 44 -5.83 33.09 4.19
N ASP A 45 -4.88 32.94 3.28
CA ASP A 45 -3.49 33.41 3.47
C ASP A 45 -3.41 34.91 3.78
N GLY A 46 -4.33 35.71 3.25
CA GLY A 46 -4.39 37.16 3.49
C GLY A 46 -5.05 37.56 4.82
N TRP A 47 -5.63 36.61 5.56
CA TRP A 47 -6.33 36.88 6.81
C TRP A 47 -5.36 37.04 7.99
N ASP A 48 -5.79 37.74 9.04
CA ASP A 48 -5.00 37.83 10.27
C ASP A 48 -4.96 36.49 11.03
N GLU A 49 -3.98 36.35 11.92
CA GLU A 49 -3.76 35.11 12.68
C GLU A 49 -4.96 34.69 13.55
N THR A 50 -5.74 35.65 14.04
CA THR A 50 -6.92 35.33 14.85
C THR A 50 -8.03 34.76 13.97
N GLN A 51 -8.29 35.40 12.84
CA GLN A 51 -9.27 34.94 11.85
C GLN A 51 -8.93 33.55 11.31
N LYS A 52 -7.66 33.32 10.93
CA LYS A 52 -7.16 32.01 10.49
C LYS A 52 -7.39 30.94 11.55
N ARG A 53 -7.02 31.22 12.80
CA ARG A 53 -7.22 30.28 13.92
C ARG A 53 -8.69 29.94 14.12
N THR A 54 -9.59 30.92 14.06
CA THR A 54 -11.03 30.68 14.25
C THR A 54 -11.60 29.80 13.15
N VAL A 55 -11.30 30.08 11.89
CA VAL A 55 -11.79 29.26 10.76
C VAL A 55 -11.19 27.86 10.79
N ASN A 56 -9.88 27.73 11.00
CA ASN A 56 -9.23 26.42 11.08
C ASN A 56 -9.76 25.60 12.25
N ALA A 57 -10.03 26.22 13.41
CA ALA A 57 -10.64 25.52 14.54
C ALA A 57 -12.06 25.00 14.20
N LEU A 58 -12.85 25.79 13.46
CA LEU A 58 -14.18 25.38 13.01
C LEU A 58 -14.10 24.24 11.98
N LEU A 59 -13.22 24.35 10.98
CA LEU A 59 -13.01 23.32 9.97
C LEU A 59 -12.56 21.99 10.60
N ASN A 60 -11.57 22.05 11.49
CA ASN A 60 -11.08 20.88 12.22
C ASN A 60 -12.17 20.23 13.08
N ALA A 61 -13.01 21.03 13.75
CA ALA A 61 -14.11 20.50 14.54
C ALA A 61 -15.13 19.73 13.68
N TRP A 62 -15.42 20.23 12.48
CA TRP A 62 -16.26 19.52 11.51
C TRP A 62 -15.58 18.29 10.95
N GLU A 63 -14.29 18.36 10.61
CA GLU A 63 -13.52 17.20 10.17
C GLU A 63 -13.51 16.08 11.21
N ASP A 64 -13.38 16.39 12.49
CA ASP A 64 -13.45 15.39 13.55
C ASP A 64 -14.80 14.67 13.58
N VAL A 65 -15.89 15.41 13.40
CA VAL A 65 -17.25 14.86 13.30
C VAL A 65 -17.37 13.97 12.07
N TYR A 66 -16.94 14.43 10.90
CA TYR A 66 -16.99 13.64 9.67
C TYR A 66 -16.14 12.38 9.77
N ARG A 67 -14.91 12.52 10.26
CA ARG A 67 -13.97 11.42 10.47
C ARG A 67 -14.57 10.34 11.36
N GLU A 68 -15.21 10.71 12.47
CA GLU A 68 -15.88 9.74 13.35
C GLU A 68 -17.13 9.13 12.70
N ALA A 69 -17.92 9.91 11.97
CA ALA A 69 -19.08 9.42 11.24
C ALA A 69 -18.68 8.38 10.17
N PHE A 70 -17.69 8.71 9.33
CA PHE A 70 -17.16 7.79 8.31
C PHE A 70 -16.52 6.56 8.95
N ARG A 71 -15.79 6.68 10.07
CA ARG A 71 -15.27 5.51 10.80
C ARG A 71 -16.37 4.57 11.28
N ARG A 72 -17.45 5.11 11.85
CA ARG A 72 -18.59 4.31 12.31
C ARG A 72 -19.32 3.66 11.14
N LEU A 73 -19.52 4.41 10.05
CA LEU A 73 -20.13 3.91 8.83
C LEU A 73 -19.32 2.75 8.24
N ILE A 74 -18.02 2.97 8.00
CA ILE A 74 -17.11 1.94 7.51
C ILE A 74 -17.11 0.73 8.45
N ARG A 75 -17.06 0.94 9.77
CA ARG A 75 -17.12 -0.16 10.74
C ARG A 75 -18.40 -0.98 10.59
N SER A 76 -19.56 -0.33 10.51
CA SER A 76 -20.85 -1.02 10.36
C SER A 76 -20.97 -1.74 9.01
N LEU A 77 -20.53 -1.11 7.92
CA LEU A 77 -20.52 -1.73 6.58
C LEU A 77 -19.57 -2.94 6.50
N ARG A 78 -18.55 -3.01 7.36
CA ARG A 78 -17.64 -4.15 7.43
C ARG A 78 -18.23 -5.38 8.12
N GLU A 79 -19.36 -5.25 8.82
CA GLU A 79 -20.00 -6.36 9.53
C GLU A 79 -20.72 -7.34 8.58
N ASN A 80 -20.97 -6.94 7.32
CA ASN A 80 -21.58 -7.78 6.30
C ASN A 80 -20.63 -7.99 5.09
N PRO A 81 -20.34 -9.24 4.68
CA PRO A 81 -19.48 -9.55 3.54
C PRO A 81 -19.94 -8.98 2.18
N GLU A 82 -21.25 -8.81 1.96
CA GLU A 82 -21.78 -8.26 0.70
C GLU A 82 -21.49 -6.76 0.60
N THR A 83 -21.67 -6.02 1.70
CA THR A 83 -21.38 -4.58 1.75
C THR A 83 -19.88 -4.28 1.66
N LEU A 84 -19.01 -5.23 2.02
CA LEU A 84 -17.57 -5.11 1.78
C LEU A 84 -17.22 -5.05 0.28
N VAL A 85 -17.95 -5.75 -0.59
CA VAL A 85 -17.74 -5.68 -2.06
C VAL A 85 -18.08 -4.27 -2.56
N VAL A 86 -19.21 -3.72 -2.12
CA VAL A 86 -19.67 -2.38 -2.51
C VAL A 86 -18.72 -1.31 -1.98
N LEU A 87 -18.29 -1.42 -0.71
CA LEU A 87 -17.32 -0.51 -0.11
C LEU A 87 -15.98 -0.52 -0.87
N ARG A 88 -15.55 -1.69 -1.35
CA ARG A 88 -14.35 -1.82 -2.19
C ARG A 88 -14.47 -1.10 -3.53
N GLY A 89 -15.61 -1.21 -4.21
CA GLY A 89 -15.87 -0.47 -5.45
C GLY A 89 -15.95 1.03 -5.20
N ALA A 90 -16.61 1.45 -4.12
CA ALA A 90 -16.71 2.86 -3.75
C ALA A 90 -15.34 3.48 -3.43
N ALA A 91 -14.42 2.74 -2.78
CA ALA A 91 -13.08 3.26 -2.47
C ALA A 91 -12.19 3.47 -3.70
N GLN A 92 -12.59 2.98 -4.88
CA GLN A 92 -11.93 3.26 -6.17
C GLN A 92 -12.44 4.56 -6.81
N ASP A 93 -13.50 5.15 -6.27
CA ASP A 93 -13.99 6.46 -6.70
C ASP A 93 -13.02 7.57 -6.27
N PRO A 94 -12.55 8.43 -7.19
CA PRO A 94 -11.58 9.48 -6.89
C PRO A 94 -12.04 10.48 -5.82
N TYR A 95 -13.33 10.84 -5.79
CA TYR A 95 -13.88 11.74 -4.77
C TYR A 95 -13.84 11.09 -3.40
N LEU A 96 -14.33 9.85 -3.33
CA LEU A 96 -14.35 9.13 -2.06
C LEU A 96 -12.92 8.90 -1.57
N TYR A 97 -11.99 8.56 -2.46
CA TYR A 97 -10.58 8.44 -2.12
C TYR A 97 -10.02 9.75 -1.54
N ALA A 98 -10.23 10.88 -2.21
CA ALA A 98 -9.77 12.19 -1.76
C ALA A 98 -10.32 12.57 -0.37
N VAL A 99 -11.61 12.33 -0.13
CA VAL A 99 -12.26 12.59 1.18
C VAL A 99 -11.75 11.64 2.26
N LEU A 100 -11.66 10.34 1.98
CA LEU A 100 -11.14 9.37 2.96
C LEU A 100 -9.68 9.66 3.31
N ARG A 101 -8.90 10.15 2.35
CA ARG A 101 -7.50 10.56 2.53
C ARG A 101 -7.38 11.84 3.37
N SER A 102 -8.19 12.86 3.11
CA SER A 102 -8.20 14.11 3.89
C SER A 102 -8.64 13.86 5.34
N LEU A 103 -9.64 13.00 5.53
CA LEU A 103 -10.06 12.52 6.84
C LEU A 103 -9.09 11.51 7.47
N GLY A 104 -7.93 11.23 6.87
CA GLY A 104 -6.90 10.32 7.39
C GLY A 104 -7.40 8.91 7.69
N LEU A 105 -8.40 8.44 6.94
CA LEU A 105 -8.94 7.07 7.03
C LEU A 105 -8.20 6.13 6.07
N VAL A 106 -7.50 6.68 5.09
CA VAL A 106 -6.61 5.98 4.15
C VAL A 106 -5.26 6.69 4.14
N LYS A 107 -4.16 5.94 3.99
CA LYS A 107 -2.80 6.49 3.93
C LYS A 107 -2.41 6.84 2.48
N ALA A 108 -1.50 7.79 2.31
CA ALA A 108 -0.93 8.08 0.99
C ALA A 108 -0.23 6.83 0.44
N SER A 109 -0.37 6.64 -0.87
CA SER A 109 0.32 5.55 -1.56
C SER A 109 1.83 5.76 -1.56
N LEU A 110 2.59 4.68 -1.78
CA LEU A 110 4.03 4.77 -1.99
C LEU A 110 4.37 5.68 -3.20
N GLN A 111 3.61 5.56 -4.28
CA GLN A 111 3.76 6.42 -5.46
C GLN A 111 3.53 7.90 -5.15
N GLU A 112 2.46 8.25 -4.42
CA GLU A 112 2.20 9.63 -3.99
C GLU A 112 3.31 10.18 -3.09
N ARG A 113 3.84 9.35 -2.19
CA ARG A 113 4.93 9.76 -1.30
C ARG A 113 6.24 9.97 -2.07
N ILE A 114 6.50 9.13 -3.07
CA ILE A 114 7.64 9.32 -3.97
C ILE A 114 7.44 10.61 -4.78
N GLU A 115 6.27 10.79 -5.40
CA GLU A 115 5.98 11.97 -6.22
C GLU A 115 6.07 13.25 -5.39
N SER A 116 5.52 13.25 -4.17
CA SER A 116 5.65 14.37 -3.23
C SER A 116 7.10 14.64 -2.82
N ALA A 117 7.92 13.60 -2.67
CA ALA A 117 9.36 13.76 -2.42
C ALA A 117 10.09 14.34 -3.63
N LEU A 118 9.72 13.90 -4.84
CA LEU A 118 10.26 14.42 -6.10
C LEU A 118 9.87 15.89 -6.28
N ASP A 119 8.62 16.27 -6.03
CA ASP A 119 8.15 17.66 -6.08
C ASP A 119 8.96 18.59 -5.18
N GLY A 120 9.41 18.11 -4.01
CA GLY A 120 10.28 18.86 -3.12
C GLY A 120 11.68 19.16 -3.70
N VAL A 121 12.20 18.28 -4.57
CA VAL A 121 13.55 18.43 -5.15
C VAL A 121 13.55 19.06 -6.55
N ARG A 122 12.44 18.96 -7.31
CA ARG A 122 12.28 19.51 -8.67
C ARG A 122 12.71 20.97 -8.80
N PRO A 123 12.32 21.92 -7.92
CA PRO A 123 12.75 23.32 -8.03
C PRO A 123 14.28 23.51 -7.99
N SER A 124 14.98 22.68 -7.20
CA SER A 124 16.44 22.71 -7.11
C SER A 124 17.10 22.12 -8.35
N LEU A 125 16.52 21.06 -8.93
CA LEU A 125 17.01 20.45 -10.18
C LEU A 125 16.83 21.40 -11.37
N GLU A 126 15.67 22.07 -11.45
CA GLU A 126 15.35 23.03 -12.52
C GLU A 126 16.31 24.23 -12.52
N GLY A 127 16.68 24.72 -11.33
CA GLY A 127 17.70 25.77 -11.17
C GLY A 127 19.09 25.39 -11.71
N HIS A 128 19.36 24.09 -11.87
CA HIS A 128 20.59 23.55 -12.46
C HIS A 128 20.38 22.99 -13.88
N GLY A 129 19.22 23.27 -14.50
CA GLY A 129 18.89 22.87 -15.86
C GLY A 129 18.61 21.37 -16.02
N GLY A 130 18.08 20.71 -14.98
CA GLY A 130 17.66 19.32 -14.99
C GLY A 130 16.28 19.10 -14.36
N ASN A 131 15.78 17.86 -14.41
CA ASN A 131 14.52 17.47 -13.77
C ASN A 131 14.54 15.96 -13.45
N VAL A 132 13.50 15.45 -12.80
CA VAL A 132 13.32 14.03 -12.48
C VAL A 132 11.86 13.60 -12.63
N GLU A 133 11.68 12.44 -13.25
CA GLU A 133 10.39 11.77 -13.43
C GLU A 133 10.43 10.38 -12.81
N LEU A 134 9.34 10.02 -12.14
CA LEU A 134 9.09 8.64 -11.72
C LEU A 134 8.68 7.82 -12.95
N VAL A 135 9.43 6.77 -13.27
CA VAL A 135 9.14 5.88 -14.41
C VAL A 135 8.29 4.70 -13.96
N GLU A 136 8.72 4.03 -12.89
CA GLU A 136 8.10 2.82 -12.38
C GLU A 136 8.49 2.62 -10.92
N VAL A 137 7.56 2.12 -10.11
CA VAL A 137 7.90 1.54 -8.82
C VAL A 137 7.92 0.03 -9.02
N ARG A 138 9.13 -0.54 -9.10
CA ARG A 138 9.34 -1.98 -9.16
C ARG A 138 9.39 -2.55 -7.76
N PRO A 139 8.43 -3.40 -7.39
CA PRO A 139 8.45 -3.95 -6.06
C PRO A 139 9.59 -4.98 -5.92
N PRO A 140 10.06 -5.26 -4.70
CA PRO A 140 9.49 -4.82 -3.42
C PRO A 140 9.89 -3.42 -2.95
N ASP A 141 10.97 -2.86 -3.49
CA ASP A 141 11.66 -1.72 -2.88
C ASP A 141 12.44 -0.87 -3.89
N THR A 142 12.19 -1.06 -5.19
CA THR A 142 12.96 -0.42 -6.26
C THR A 142 12.16 0.69 -6.91
N VAL A 143 12.68 1.90 -6.92
CA VAL A 143 12.12 3.00 -7.69
C VAL A 143 12.97 3.26 -8.91
N VAL A 144 12.33 3.29 -10.07
CA VAL A 144 12.97 3.59 -11.34
C VAL A 144 12.68 5.05 -11.66
N LEU A 145 13.74 5.84 -11.73
CA LEU A 145 13.67 7.25 -12.05
C LEU A 145 14.30 7.53 -13.40
N ARG A 146 13.81 8.58 -14.05
CA ARG A 146 14.43 9.18 -15.22
C ARG A 146 14.86 10.57 -14.86
N LEU A 147 16.17 10.82 -14.87
CA LEU A 147 16.70 12.17 -14.78
C LEU A 147 16.60 12.83 -16.16
N LEU A 148 16.27 14.11 -16.20
CA LEU A 148 16.14 14.90 -17.42
C LEU A 148 17.16 16.05 -17.42
N GLY A 149 17.54 16.53 -18.60
CA GLY A 149 18.38 17.72 -18.79
C GLY A 149 19.87 17.53 -18.45
N SER A 150 20.49 18.56 -17.91
CA SER A 150 21.95 18.67 -17.69
C SER A 150 22.51 17.67 -16.67
N CYS A 151 21.63 16.97 -15.94
CA CYS A 151 21.94 15.90 -14.99
C CYS A 151 22.57 14.64 -15.62
N HIS A 152 22.65 14.56 -16.96
CA HIS A 152 23.12 13.37 -17.69
C HIS A 152 24.59 13.40 -18.18
N GLY A 153 25.33 14.52 -18.03
CA GLY A 153 26.54 14.73 -18.84
C GLY A 153 27.83 15.20 -18.15
N CYS A 154 27.80 15.58 -16.86
CA CYS A 154 28.99 16.06 -16.15
C CYS A 154 29.28 15.20 -14.91
N PRO A 155 30.41 14.44 -14.87
CA PRO A 155 30.68 13.43 -13.84
C PRO A 155 30.66 13.94 -12.39
N SER A 156 30.97 15.23 -12.18
CA SER A 156 31.02 15.83 -10.86
C SER A 156 29.68 16.39 -10.37
N SER A 157 28.74 16.71 -11.28
CA SER A 157 27.46 17.34 -10.94
C SER A 157 26.31 16.33 -10.91
N SER A 158 26.34 15.31 -11.77
CA SER A 158 25.32 14.26 -11.83
C SER A 158 25.28 13.40 -10.55
N LEU A 159 26.43 13.22 -9.88
CA LEU A 159 26.53 12.45 -8.65
C LEU A 159 25.77 13.12 -7.49
N THR A 160 26.04 14.40 -7.23
CA THR A 160 25.43 15.14 -6.10
C THR A 160 23.94 15.42 -6.31
N LEU A 161 23.50 15.65 -7.56
CA LEU A 161 22.08 15.83 -7.89
C LEU A 161 21.31 14.51 -7.70
N SER A 162 21.88 13.37 -8.10
CA SER A 162 21.27 12.05 -7.89
C SER A 162 21.21 11.70 -6.40
N GLU A 163 22.27 11.96 -5.63
CA GLU A 163 22.28 11.78 -4.17
C GLU A 163 21.20 12.62 -3.46
N GLY A 164 20.94 13.83 -3.93
CA GLY A 164 19.88 14.70 -3.41
C GLY A 164 18.48 14.12 -3.63
N VAL A 165 18.21 13.62 -4.83
CA VAL A 165 16.96 12.94 -5.18
C VAL A 165 16.80 11.64 -4.38
N GLU A 166 17.84 10.82 -4.31
CA GLU A 166 17.82 9.58 -3.56
C GLU A 166 17.55 9.80 -2.07
N ARG A 167 18.17 10.83 -1.47
CA ARG A 167 17.93 11.19 -0.08
C ARG A 167 16.48 11.59 0.16
N ALA A 168 15.91 12.46 -0.69
CA ALA A 168 14.52 12.88 -0.55
C ALA A 168 13.54 11.69 -0.60
N ILE A 169 13.77 10.75 -1.53
CA ILE A 169 12.97 9.53 -1.62
C ILE A 169 13.15 8.65 -0.40
N ARG A 170 14.38 8.42 0.09
CA ARG A 170 14.61 7.59 1.30
C ARG A 170 14.02 8.22 2.57
N GLU A 171 14.01 9.54 2.68
CA GLU A 171 13.41 10.26 3.80
C GLU A 171 11.87 10.14 3.78
N ALA A 172 11.24 10.31 2.62
CA ALA A 172 9.79 10.19 2.46
C ALA A 172 9.31 8.72 2.42
N CYS A 173 10.16 7.82 1.93
CA CYS A 173 9.90 6.41 1.66
C CYS A 173 11.04 5.51 2.17
N PRO A 174 11.11 5.28 3.50
CA PRO A 174 12.14 4.41 4.10
C PRO A 174 12.11 2.96 3.59
N GLU A 175 10.98 2.52 3.04
CA GLU A 175 10.82 1.20 2.41
C GLU A 175 11.48 1.07 1.02
N ILE A 176 11.88 2.17 0.37
CA ILE A 176 12.58 2.15 -0.91
C ILE A 176 14.09 1.99 -0.65
N VAL A 177 14.62 0.83 -1.03
CA VAL A 177 16.03 0.46 -0.82
C VAL A 177 16.86 0.69 -2.07
N HIS A 178 16.28 0.44 -3.24
CA HIS A 178 16.95 0.57 -4.53
C HIS A 178 16.36 1.73 -5.31
N ILE A 179 17.22 2.61 -5.80
CA ILE A 179 16.83 3.67 -6.71
C ILE A 179 17.66 3.46 -7.96
N GLU A 180 16.97 3.09 -9.04
CA GLU A 180 17.59 2.86 -10.32
C GLU A 180 17.31 4.05 -11.24
N THR A 181 18.34 4.48 -11.94
CA THR A 181 18.16 5.38 -13.06
C THR A 181 17.97 4.54 -14.32
N ALA A 182 16.91 4.80 -15.07
CA ALA A 182 16.66 4.11 -16.32
C ALA A 182 17.76 4.47 -17.36
N ASN A 183 18.85 3.70 -17.40
CA ASN A 183 19.91 3.79 -18.41
C ASN A 183 19.77 2.66 -19.43
N GLN A 184 19.79 2.98 -20.72
CA GLN A 184 19.80 1.96 -21.78
C GLN A 184 21.18 1.29 -21.90
N ASN A 185 21.18 -0.04 -21.72
CA ASN A 185 22.20 -1.07 -22.04
C ASN A 185 23.51 -1.11 -21.23
N ILE A 186 23.84 -2.27 -20.63
CA ILE A 186 25.08 -3.08 -20.80
C ILE A 186 24.90 -4.47 -20.15
N THR A 187 25.20 -5.50 -20.93
CA THR A 187 25.24 -6.94 -20.61
C THR A 187 26.51 -7.36 -19.82
N LYS A 188 26.39 -8.32 -18.88
CA LYS A 188 27.43 -9.36 -18.67
C LYS A 188 26.97 -10.56 -17.83
N THR A 189 27.28 -11.75 -18.36
CA THR A 189 27.10 -13.12 -17.84
C THR A 189 28.28 -13.58 -16.97
N ALA A 190 28.02 -14.45 -15.95
CA ALA A 190 28.91 -15.52 -15.50
C ALA A 190 28.15 -16.54 -14.60
N GLU A 191 28.55 -17.81 -14.68
CA GLU A 191 27.85 -19.04 -14.23
C GLU A 191 28.61 -19.74 -13.04
N PRO A 192 28.27 -20.96 -12.56
CA PRO A 192 27.76 -21.22 -11.21
C PRO A 192 28.72 -21.97 -10.25
N SER A 193 28.47 -21.91 -8.93
CA SER A 193 29.02 -22.86 -7.94
C SER A 193 28.01 -23.26 -6.89
N SER A 194 27.97 -24.57 -6.64
CA SER A 194 26.99 -25.33 -5.86
C SER A 194 27.01 -25.03 -4.35
N GLY A 195 25.82 -24.96 -3.76
CA GLY A 195 25.55 -24.67 -2.35
C GLY A 195 24.76 -23.38 -2.20
N ILE A 196 23.42 -23.45 -2.23
CA ILE A 196 22.54 -22.27 -2.09
C ILE A 196 22.62 -21.76 -0.65
N GLN A 197 23.61 -20.92 -0.37
CA GLN A 197 23.60 -19.98 0.75
C GLN A 197 23.01 -18.67 0.24
N TYR A 198 21.70 -18.52 0.35
CA TYR A 198 21.06 -17.24 0.10
C TYR A 198 21.10 -16.40 1.39
N ILE A 199 22.14 -15.59 1.51
CA ILE A 199 22.18 -14.48 2.46
C ILE A 199 21.51 -13.31 1.75
N SER A 200 20.43 -12.77 2.33
CA SER A 200 19.80 -11.55 1.85
C SER A 200 20.87 -10.47 1.57
N PRO A 201 20.91 -9.85 0.37
CA PRO A 201 21.89 -8.81 0.02
C PRO A 201 21.89 -7.61 0.98
N PHE A 202 20.85 -7.46 1.81
CA PHE A 202 20.70 -6.41 2.83
C PHE A 202 21.38 -6.75 4.18
N ALA A 203 22.22 -7.79 4.23
CA ALA A 203 22.85 -8.28 5.46
C ALA A 203 24.15 -7.57 5.87
N ILE A 204 24.50 -6.41 5.30
CA ILE A 204 25.76 -5.72 5.64
C ILE A 204 25.48 -4.30 6.10
N THR A 205 25.21 -4.16 7.41
CA THR A 205 25.93 -3.31 8.38
C THR A 205 25.08 -3.15 9.64
N GLY A 206 25.56 -3.67 10.77
CA GLY A 206 24.97 -3.43 12.09
C GLY A 206 25.15 -4.62 13.03
N ARG A 207 25.41 -4.36 14.32
CA ARG A 207 25.53 -5.35 15.42
C ARG A 207 24.15 -5.95 15.79
N HIS A 208 23.33 -6.29 14.81
CA HIS A 208 21.98 -6.79 15.07
C HIS A 208 22.00 -8.28 15.46
N ARG A 209 21.28 -8.61 16.53
CA ARG A 209 21.22 -9.98 17.06
C ARG A 209 20.25 -10.83 16.24
N TRP A 210 20.77 -11.86 15.58
CA TRP A 210 19.97 -12.88 14.91
C TRP A 210 19.41 -13.87 15.94
N VAL A 211 18.14 -14.23 15.81
CA VAL A 211 17.45 -15.15 16.70
C VAL A 211 16.94 -16.34 15.89
N SER A 212 17.33 -17.55 16.29
CA SER A 212 16.77 -18.79 15.73
C SER A 212 15.34 -18.99 16.17
N LEU A 213 14.43 -19.27 15.23
CA LEU A 213 13.01 -19.47 15.52
C LEU A 213 12.58 -20.93 15.36
N PHE A 214 12.87 -21.57 14.23
CA PHE A 214 12.45 -22.95 13.95
C PHE A 214 13.35 -23.61 12.88
N PRO A 215 13.36 -24.96 12.79
CA PRO A 215 14.03 -25.70 11.73
C PRO A 215 13.38 -25.46 10.35
N LEU A 216 14.17 -25.36 9.28
CA LEU A 216 13.65 -25.19 7.91
C LEU A 216 12.69 -26.31 7.48
N SER A 217 12.82 -27.51 8.04
CA SER A 217 11.90 -28.64 7.81
C SER A 217 10.45 -28.33 8.18
N ASP A 218 10.23 -27.42 9.12
CA ASP A 218 8.89 -27.04 9.59
C ASP A 218 8.18 -26.09 8.63
N LEU A 219 8.89 -25.57 7.61
CA LEU A 219 8.36 -24.74 6.54
C LEU A 219 8.47 -25.49 5.20
N PRO A 220 7.42 -26.23 4.80
CA PRO A 220 7.40 -26.90 3.52
C PRO A 220 7.45 -25.92 2.34
N VAL A 221 7.97 -26.40 1.21
CA VAL A 221 7.96 -25.65 -0.05
C VAL A 221 6.53 -25.34 -0.47
N ARG A 222 6.32 -24.10 -0.93
CA ARG A 222 5.03 -23.51 -1.31
C ARG A 222 3.99 -23.44 -0.18
N GLN A 223 4.44 -23.34 1.06
CA GLN A 223 3.56 -23.13 2.20
C GLN A 223 3.97 -21.92 3.01
N THR A 224 3.03 -21.46 3.83
CA THR A 224 3.26 -20.44 4.84
C THR A 224 3.11 -21.01 6.23
N ILE A 225 3.91 -20.52 7.18
CA ILE A 225 3.69 -20.74 8.62
C ILE A 225 3.79 -19.41 9.37
N SER A 226 3.07 -19.27 10.47
CA SER A 226 3.22 -18.14 11.40
C SER A 226 3.98 -18.54 12.66
N ARG A 227 4.73 -17.58 13.22
CA ARG A 227 5.43 -17.71 14.52
C ARG A 227 5.45 -16.38 15.25
N GLU A 228 5.36 -16.45 16.57
CA GLU A 228 5.56 -15.30 17.43
C GLU A 228 7.05 -14.97 17.60
N PHE A 229 7.38 -13.68 17.56
CA PHE A 229 8.71 -13.13 17.75
C PHE A 229 8.64 -11.89 18.64
N GLY A 230 8.88 -12.08 19.94
CA GLY A 230 8.73 -11.00 20.92
C GLY A 230 7.26 -10.59 21.09
N ARG A 231 6.90 -9.38 20.67
CA ARG A 231 5.51 -8.86 20.67
C ARG A 231 4.87 -8.87 19.28
N GLU A 232 5.57 -9.42 18.29
CA GLU A 232 5.16 -9.41 16.90
C GLU A 232 4.85 -10.81 16.43
N SER A 233 3.81 -10.92 15.61
CA SER A 233 3.52 -12.14 14.87
C SER A 233 4.13 -12.02 13.47
N LEU A 234 4.83 -13.07 13.01
CA LEU A 234 5.51 -13.10 11.71
C LEU A 234 4.96 -14.25 10.86
N ILE A 235 4.88 -14.04 9.55
CA ILE A 235 4.52 -15.06 8.56
C ILE A 235 5.71 -15.34 7.65
N PHE A 236 5.99 -16.63 7.44
CA PHE A 236 7.11 -17.12 6.65
C PHE A 236 6.59 -17.82 5.41
N TRP A 237 7.26 -17.64 4.28
CA TRP A 237 6.96 -18.30 3.00
C TRP A 237 8.23 -18.98 2.49
N ARG A 238 8.11 -20.18 1.93
CA ARG A 238 9.20 -20.84 1.22
C ARG A 238 8.78 -21.14 -0.21
N ASN A 239 9.49 -20.60 -1.18
CA ASN A 239 9.14 -20.78 -2.58
C ASN A 239 9.72 -22.08 -3.18
N LYS A 240 9.42 -22.33 -4.46
CA LYS A 240 9.86 -23.54 -5.18
C LYS A 240 11.39 -23.63 -5.38
N GLN A 241 12.11 -22.51 -5.29
CA GLN A 241 13.56 -22.43 -5.36
C GLN A 241 14.23 -22.48 -3.98
N ASP A 242 13.48 -22.86 -2.94
CA ASP A 242 13.95 -22.97 -1.56
C ASP A 242 14.26 -21.64 -0.86
N VAL A 243 13.84 -20.52 -1.44
CA VAL A 243 14.04 -19.19 -0.87
C VAL A 243 12.99 -18.93 0.21
N VAL A 244 13.44 -18.52 1.39
CA VAL A 244 12.58 -18.15 2.52
C VAL A 244 12.37 -16.64 2.56
N ARG A 245 11.10 -16.22 2.64
CA ARG A 245 10.66 -14.85 2.88
C ARG A 245 9.98 -14.76 4.24
N CYS A 246 10.06 -13.60 4.87
CA CYS A 246 9.45 -13.32 6.16
C CYS A 246 8.80 -11.94 6.10
N TYR A 247 7.56 -11.88 6.60
CA TYR A 247 6.79 -10.65 6.69
C TYR A 247 6.20 -10.52 8.09
N ARG A 248 5.82 -9.32 8.48
CA ARG A 248 4.89 -9.16 9.60
C ARG A 248 3.59 -9.89 9.25
N ASN A 249 3.03 -10.62 10.21
CA ASN A 249 1.73 -11.27 10.07
C ASN A 249 0.59 -10.24 10.21
N ALA A 250 0.59 -9.28 9.30
CA ALA A 250 -0.33 -8.15 9.27
C ALA A 250 -0.53 -7.73 7.82
N CYS A 251 -1.77 -7.75 7.37
CA CYS A 251 -2.17 -7.33 6.04
C CYS A 251 -1.82 -5.85 5.86
N GLY A 252 -1.12 -5.52 4.76
CA GLY A 252 -0.73 -4.12 4.47
C GLY A 252 -1.91 -3.14 4.35
N HIS A 253 -3.14 -3.65 4.24
CA HIS A 253 -4.36 -2.87 4.19
C HIS A 253 -4.80 -2.34 5.58
N LEU A 254 -5.21 -3.23 6.49
CA LEU A 254 -5.77 -2.86 7.81
C LEU A 254 -5.04 -3.52 8.99
N GLY A 255 -3.88 -4.12 8.75
CA GLY A 255 -3.05 -4.73 9.78
C GLY A 255 -3.63 -5.99 10.41
N LEU A 256 -4.68 -6.58 9.83
CA LEU A 256 -5.26 -7.84 10.33
C LEU A 256 -4.36 -9.04 9.98
N PRO A 257 -4.39 -10.11 10.78
CA PRO A 257 -3.54 -11.28 10.55
C PRO A 257 -3.74 -11.89 9.16
N LEU A 258 -2.63 -12.36 8.61
CA LEU A 258 -2.53 -12.98 7.29
C LEU A 258 -2.49 -14.51 7.35
N ASP A 259 -2.17 -15.06 8.52
CA ASP A 259 -2.22 -16.48 8.78
C ASP A 259 -3.63 -17.04 8.64
N GLY A 260 -3.72 -18.24 8.08
CA GLY A 260 -4.99 -18.84 7.66
C GLY A 260 -5.53 -18.32 6.31
N GLY A 261 -4.83 -17.40 5.64
CA GLY A 261 -5.11 -17.05 4.26
C GLY A 261 -4.71 -18.14 3.26
N ASP A 262 -5.46 -18.24 2.15
CA ASP A 262 -5.16 -19.22 1.10
C ASP A 262 -3.97 -18.77 0.25
N VAL A 263 -3.04 -19.70 0.00
CA VAL A 263 -1.90 -19.49 -0.89
C VAL A 263 -2.06 -20.33 -2.14
N ASN A 264 -2.07 -19.67 -3.30
CA ASN A 264 -2.18 -20.37 -4.58
C ASN A 264 -0.82 -20.96 -5.05
N ARG A 265 -0.85 -21.69 -6.18
CA ARG A 265 0.35 -22.35 -6.74
C ARG A 265 1.44 -21.39 -7.21
N ASP A 266 1.08 -20.14 -7.44
CA ASP A 266 1.97 -19.07 -7.91
C ASP A 266 2.53 -18.24 -6.75
N GLY A 267 2.29 -18.65 -5.50
CA GLY A 267 2.81 -17.95 -4.32
C GLY A 267 2.02 -16.69 -3.98
N VAL A 268 0.76 -16.58 -4.41
CA VAL A 268 -0.12 -15.47 -4.04
C VAL A 268 -0.94 -15.84 -2.81
N LEU A 269 -0.71 -15.15 -1.71
CA LEU A 269 -1.50 -15.22 -0.48
C LEU A 269 -2.72 -14.31 -0.59
N THR A 270 -3.90 -14.85 -0.34
CA THR A 270 -5.12 -14.06 -0.19
C THR A 270 -5.39 -13.81 1.29
N CYS A 271 -5.36 -12.55 1.71
CA CYS A 271 -5.68 -12.16 3.07
C CYS A 271 -7.09 -12.66 3.44
N PRO A 272 -7.22 -13.44 4.53
CA PRO A 272 -8.48 -14.09 4.88
C PRO A 272 -9.56 -13.08 5.30
N ALA A 273 -9.16 -11.87 5.71
CA ALA A 273 -10.10 -10.86 6.18
C ALA A 273 -10.76 -10.04 5.06
N HIS A 274 -10.01 -9.66 4.01
CA HIS A 274 -10.48 -8.69 3.00
C HIS A 274 -10.20 -9.09 1.55
N GLY A 275 -9.58 -10.26 1.32
CA GLY A 275 -9.30 -10.78 -0.01
C GLY A 275 -8.14 -10.09 -0.75
N PHE A 276 -7.37 -9.26 -0.06
CA PHE A 276 -6.18 -8.63 -0.62
C PHE A 276 -5.16 -9.71 -0.97
N ARG A 277 -4.72 -9.73 -2.22
CA ARG A 277 -3.81 -10.73 -2.74
C ARG A 277 -2.40 -10.21 -2.65
N PHE A 278 -1.49 -11.00 -2.13
CA PHE A 278 -0.09 -10.65 -1.94
C PHE A 278 0.82 -11.67 -2.59
N HIS A 279 1.72 -11.26 -3.46
CA HIS A 279 2.73 -12.13 -4.01
C HIS A 279 3.83 -12.35 -2.97
N LEU A 280 3.90 -13.54 -2.38
CA LEU A 280 4.79 -13.85 -1.25
C LEU A 280 6.27 -13.92 -1.61
N ASP A 281 6.60 -13.97 -2.90
CA ASP A 281 7.97 -13.88 -3.37
C ASP A 281 8.47 -12.44 -3.46
N SER A 282 7.61 -11.43 -3.49
CA SER A 282 8.03 -10.03 -3.47
C SER A 282 7.54 -9.30 -2.23
N GLY A 283 6.28 -9.49 -1.83
CA GLY A 283 5.58 -8.71 -0.81
C GLY A 283 4.47 -7.84 -1.42
N GLU A 284 4.35 -7.84 -2.75
CA GLU A 284 3.40 -7.03 -3.52
C GLU A 284 1.97 -7.34 -3.23
N CYS A 285 1.15 -6.32 -2.99
CA CYS A 285 -0.27 -6.50 -3.15
C CYS A 285 -0.66 -6.45 -4.63
N LEU A 286 -1.18 -7.58 -5.13
CA LEU A 286 -1.75 -7.75 -6.47
C LEU A 286 -3.21 -7.27 -6.56
N THR A 287 -3.76 -6.72 -5.48
CA THR A 287 -5.09 -6.10 -5.45
C THR A 287 -4.98 -4.59 -5.56
N VAL A 288 -4.05 -3.99 -4.81
CA VAL A 288 -3.80 -2.54 -4.74
C VAL A 288 -2.28 -2.37 -4.70
N PRO A 289 -1.60 -2.08 -5.82
CA PRO A 289 -0.14 -2.00 -5.92
C PRO A 289 0.54 -1.13 -4.84
N GLU A 290 -0.19 -0.15 -4.32
CA GLU A 290 0.22 0.83 -3.32
C GLU A 290 0.33 0.25 -1.89
N ILE A 291 -0.19 -0.96 -1.68
CA ILE A 291 -0.14 -1.67 -0.40
C ILE A 291 0.88 -2.81 -0.53
N GLN A 292 1.75 -2.95 0.48
CA GLN A 292 2.82 -3.94 0.47
C GLN A 292 2.86 -4.67 1.81
N LEU A 293 3.40 -5.89 1.81
CA LEU A 293 3.71 -6.60 3.05
C LEU A 293 4.95 -5.99 3.71
N ASP A 294 4.88 -5.84 5.03
CA ASP A 294 5.99 -5.39 5.85
C ASP A 294 7.06 -6.50 5.94
N VAL A 295 8.20 -6.31 5.26
CA VAL A 295 9.28 -7.31 5.12
C VAL A 295 10.14 -7.37 6.37
N ARG A 296 10.48 -8.58 6.81
CA ARG A 296 11.44 -8.80 7.90
C ARG A 296 12.66 -9.57 7.44
N ALA A 297 13.83 -9.13 7.91
CA ALA A 297 15.09 -9.75 7.59
C ALA A 297 15.17 -11.18 8.15
N VAL A 298 15.23 -12.15 7.24
CA VAL A 298 15.31 -13.58 7.53
C VAL A 298 16.54 -14.19 6.84
N ARG A 299 17.11 -15.22 7.46
CA ARG A 299 18.13 -16.06 6.85
C ARG A 299 17.96 -17.51 7.28
N VAL A 300 18.51 -18.42 6.49
CA VAL A 300 18.66 -19.83 6.87
C VAL A 300 20.14 -20.09 7.16
N LEU A 301 20.45 -20.56 8.37
CA LEU A 301 21.81 -20.93 8.76
C LEU A 301 21.78 -22.28 9.48
N ASN A 302 22.58 -23.24 9.01
CA ASN A 302 22.65 -24.60 9.57
C ASN A 302 21.27 -25.29 9.69
N GLY A 303 20.42 -25.11 8.68
CA GLY A 303 19.07 -25.69 8.67
C GLY A 303 18.05 -24.99 9.59
N MET A 304 18.42 -23.88 10.24
CA MET A 304 17.54 -23.10 11.10
C MET A 304 17.14 -21.78 10.43
N VAL A 305 15.86 -21.44 10.51
CA VAL A 305 15.35 -20.13 10.11
C VAL A 305 15.61 -19.14 11.25
N GLN A 306 16.29 -18.05 10.92
CA GLN A 306 16.66 -16.99 11.86
C GLN A 306 16.12 -15.64 11.39
N VAL A 307 15.61 -14.85 12.32
CA VAL A 307 15.11 -13.48 12.07
C VAL A 307 15.98 -12.47 12.80
N ARG A 308 16.17 -11.30 12.19
CA ARG A 308 16.92 -10.20 12.79
C ARG A 308 16.06 -9.50 13.83
N LYS A 309 16.58 -9.37 15.06
CA LYS A 309 15.96 -8.52 16.07
C LYS A 309 16.25 -7.05 15.73
N GLU A 310 15.20 -6.24 15.64
CA GLU A 310 15.29 -4.78 15.60
C GLU A 310 15.22 -4.30 17.05
N ASP A 311 16.20 -3.49 17.45
CA ASP A 311 16.33 -2.96 18.81
C ASP A 311 15.46 -1.72 19.00
#